data_AF-A0A4U0ZRZ9-F1
#
_entry.id   AF-A0A4U0ZRZ9-F1
#
_cell.length_a   1.000
_cell.length_b   1.000
_cell.length_c   1.000
_cell.angle_alpha   90.00
_cell.angle_beta   90.00
_cell.angle_gamma   90.00
#
_symmetry.space_group_name_H-M   'P 1'
#
loop_
_entity.id
_entity.type
_entity.pdbx_description
1 polymer ?
#
loop_
_entity_poly.entity_id
_entity_poly.type
_entity_poly.pdbx_seq_one_letter_code
_entity_poly.pdbx_strand_id
1 'polypeptide(L)'
;MKRLMVILSMLSILFVVSGALAVDKMAISKNVDDIVAAIDGGKDSTSFTADAYDPYVFILEEAGKLLVHPSLQGESLKEKAAPVYEALVAADPAGGWIQYEWKGKMKNTYAKRTKDNLIVGSGY
;
A
#
# COMPACT_ATOMS: atom_id res chain seq x y z
N MET A 1 -60.72 9.13 12.61
CA MET A 1 -59.74 8.83 11.54
C MET A 1 -58.68 9.95 11.42
N LYS A 2 -57.86 10.17 12.46
CA LYS A 2 -56.68 11.07 12.44
C LYS A 2 -55.53 10.57 13.35
N ARG A 3 -55.56 9.29 13.73
CA ARG A 3 -54.55 8.64 14.57
C ARG A 3 -53.83 7.48 13.88
N LEU A 4 -54.06 7.30 12.57
CA LEU A 4 -53.41 6.28 11.75
C LEU A 4 -52.28 6.84 10.86
N MET A 5 -51.92 8.12 11.02
CA MET A 5 -50.98 8.81 10.14
C MET A 5 -49.70 9.25 10.87
N VAL A 6 -49.29 8.54 11.93
CA VAL A 6 -48.06 8.83 12.68
C VAL A 6 -47.14 7.62 12.82
N ILE A 7 -47.60 6.41 12.47
CA ILE A 7 -46.77 5.19 12.56
C ILE A 7 -45.96 4.96 11.27
N LEU A 8 -46.29 5.65 10.17
CA LEU A 8 -45.55 5.58 8.90
C LEU A 8 -44.40 6.61 8.79
N SER A 9 -43.84 7.02 9.93
CA SER A 9 -42.69 7.93 10.01
C SER A 9 -41.45 7.27 10.62
N MET A 10 -41.53 6.01 11.07
CA MET A 10 -40.40 5.24 11.63
C MET A 10 -39.66 4.41 10.57
N LEU A 11 -39.71 4.80 9.30
CA LEU A 11 -39.05 4.09 8.20
C LEU A 11 -38.15 5.03 7.38
N SER A 12 -37.33 5.85 8.04
CA SER A 12 -36.37 6.72 7.35
C SER A 12 -35.14 7.07 8.19
N ILE A 13 -34.64 6.12 8.98
CA ILE A 13 -33.26 6.16 9.45
C ILE A 13 -32.62 4.86 8.98
N LEU A 14 -32.64 4.65 7.66
CA LEU A 14 -31.63 3.83 7.02
C LEU A 14 -30.31 4.55 7.33
N PHE A 15 -29.53 3.93 8.20
CA PHE A 15 -28.13 4.25 8.40
C PHE A 15 -27.49 4.44 7.03
N VAL A 16 -27.28 5.69 6.63
CA VAL A 16 -26.24 6.01 5.67
C VAL A 16 -24.95 5.81 6.44
N VAL A 17 -24.57 4.55 6.62
CA VAL A 17 -23.19 4.19 6.91
C VAL A 17 -22.46 4.70 5.68
N SER A 18 -21.81 5.85 5.81
CA SER A 18 -20.85 6.34 4.84
C SER A 18 -19.89 5.17 4.62
N GLY A 19 -20.04 4.49 3.49
CA GLY A 19 -19.18 3.41 3.07
C GLY A 19 -17.80 3.99 2.80
N ALA A 20 -16.99 4.13 3.85
CA ALA A 20 -15.56 4.05 3.69
C ALA A 20 -15.33 2.68 3.05
N LEU A 21 -15.10 2.66 1.74
CA LEU A 21 -14.72 1.44 1.04
C LEU A 21 -13.50 0.91 1.80
N ALA A 22 -13.69 -0.23 2.46
CA ALA A 22 -12.61 -0.84 3.23
C ALA A 22 -11.48 -1.15 2.26
N VAL A 23 -10.27 -0.69 2.57
CA VAL A 23 -9.10 -0.98 1.74
C VAL A 23 -8.88 -2.49 1.71
N ASP A 24 -8.78 -3.04 0.51
CA ASP A 24 -8.55 -4.46 0.30
C ASP A 24 -7.09 -4.83 0.57
N LYS A 25 -6.76 -4.98 1.86
CA LYS A 25 -5.44 -5.39 2.32
C LYS A 25 -4.96 -6.69 1.69
N MET A 26 -5.86 -7.62 1.37
CA MET A 26 -5.51 -8.90 0.78
C MET A 26 -5.07 -8.74 -0.68
N ALA A 27 -5.77 -7.91 -1.45
CA ALA A 27 -5.35 -7.58 -2.81
C ALA A 27 -3.97 -6.89 -2.82
N ILE A 28 -3.75 -5.96 -1.90
CA ILE A 28 -2.46 -5.25 -1.77
C ILE A 28 -1.32 -6.22 -1.45
N SER A 29 -1.47 -7.05 -0.42
CA SER A 29 -0.42 -8.00 -0.05
C SER A 29 -0.16 -9.01 -1.17
N LYS A 30 -1.22 -9.48 -1.83
CA LYS A 30 -1.09 -10.40 -2.96
C LYS A 30 -0.30 -9.79 -4.12
N ASN A 31 -0.56 -8.53 -4.48
CA ASN A 31 0.21 -7.85 -5.52
C ASN A 31 1.70 -7.77 -5.19
N VAL A 32 2.03 -7.45 -3.94
CA VAL A 32 3.42 -7.43 -3.47
C VAL A 32 4.04 -8.83 -3.52
N ASP A 33 3.33 -9.85 -3.03
CA ASP A 33 3.79 -11.24 -3.05
C ASP A 33 4.04 -11.76 -4.48
N ASP A 34 3.13 -11.46 -5.41
CA ASP A 34 3.25 -11.85 -6.81
C ASP A 34 4.48 -11.16 -7.48
N ILE A 35 4.73 -9.88 -7.17
CA ILE A 35 5.90 -9.15 -7.67
C ILE A 35 7.19 -9.75 -7.10
N VAL A 36 7.24 -10.01 -5.79
CA VAL A 36 8.40 -10.65 -5.14
C VAL A 36 8.68 -12.00 -5.78
N ALA A 37 7.65 -12.85 -5.95
CA ALA A 37 7.79 -14.15 -6.58
C ALA A 37 8.29 -14.05 -8.03
N ALA A 38 7.82 -13.05 -8.79
CA ALA A 38 8.29 -12.82 -10.15
C ALA A 38 9.77 -12.38 -10.19
N ILE A 39 10.19 -11.48 -9.31
CA ILE A 39 11.60 -11.04 -9.19
C ILE A 39 12.48 -12.22 -8.77
N ASP A 40 12.06 -12.96 -7.74
CA ASP A 40 12.79 -14.14 -7.27
C ASP A 40 12.84 -15.25 -8.35
N GLY A 41 11.87 -15.27 -9.27
CA GLY A 41 11.85 -16.11 -10.47
C GLY A 41 12.71 -15.60 -11.64
N GLY A 42 13.40 -14.47 -11.48
CA GLY A 42 14.34 -13.91 -12.47
C GLY A 42 13.75 -12.81 -13.35
N LYS A 43 12.54 -12.32 -13.08
CA LYS A 43 12.01 -11.13 -13.76
C LYS A 43 12.78 -9.89 -13.33
N ASP A 44 13.12 -9.04 -14.30
CA ASP A 44 13.80 -7.77 -14.02
C ASP A 44 12.92 -6.85 -13.15
N SER A 45 13.49 -6.36 -12.06
CA SER A 45 12.81 -5.49 -11.09
C SER A 45 12.47 -4.12 -11.66
N THR A 46 13.17 -3.65 -12.69
CA THR A 46 12.86 -2.35 -13.33
C THR A 46 11.75 -2.45 -14.38
N SER A 47 11.30 -3.66 -14.72
CA SER A 47 10.25 -3.90 -15.71
C SER A 47 8.82 -3.66 -15.19
N PHE A 48 8.65 -3.43 -13.89
CA PHE A 48 7.35 -3.18 -13.28
C PHE A 48 6.97 -1.69 -13.39
N THR A 49 5.68 -1.42 -13.57
CA THR A 49 5.13 -0.07 -13.57
C THR A 49 4.40 0.20 -12.26
N ALA A 50 4.77 1.29 -11.56
CA ALA A 50 4.23 1.60 -10.24
C ALA A 50 2.69 1.72 -10.23
N ASP A 51 2.14 2.42 -11.22
CA ASP A 51 0.70 2.73 -11.32
C ASP A 51 -0.13 1.62 -11.99
N ALA A 52 0.47 0.46 -12.29
CA ALA A 52 -0.27 -0.73 -12.72
C ALA A 52 -1.07 -1.38 -11.57
N TYR A 53 -0.93 -0.85 -10.35
CA TYR A 53 -1.51 -1.36 -9.12
C TYR A 53 -2.15 -0.21 -8.35
N ASP A 54 -3.23 -0.49 -7.62
CA ASP A 54 -3.89 0.45 -6.73
C ASP A 54 -4.00 -0.14 -5.32
N PRO A 55 -3.34 0.44 -4.30
CA PRO A 55 -2.40 1.54 -4.38
C PRO A 55 -1.11 1.15 -5.11
N TYR A 56 -0.39 2.17 -5.60
CA TYR A 56 0.83 1.98 -6.39
C TYR A 56 1.88 1.11 -5.68
N VAL A 57 2.66 0.39 -6.46
CA VAL A 57 3.81 -0.39 -5.97
C VAL A 57 5.10 0.41 -6.09
N PHE A 58 6.04 0.15 -5.19
CA PHE A 58 7.41 0.61 -5.32
C PHE A 58 8.38 -0.55 -5.11
N ILE A 59 9.57 -0.39 -5.70
CA ILE A 59 10.70 -1.30 -5.52
C ILE A 59 11.89 -0.46 -5.10
N LEU A 60 12.48 -0.82 -3.98
CA LEU A 60 13.54 -0.10 -3.28
C LEU A 60 14.77 -1.01 -3.15
N GLU A 61 15.93 -0.53 -3.56
CA GLU A 61 17.21 -1.16 -3.24
C GLU A 61 17.54 -0.95 -1.75
N GLU A 62 18.24 -1.91 -1.14
CA GLU A 62 18.70 -1.80 0.25
C GLU A 62 19.51 -0.53 0.53
N ALA A 63 20.27 -0.04 -0.47
CA ALA A 63 21.02 1.22 -0.36
C ALA A 63 20.14 2.49 -0.34
N GLY A 64 18.84 2.37 -0.62
CA GLY A 64 17.86 3.44 -0.56
C GLY A 64 17.38 3.97 -1.91
N LYS A 65 17.88 3.45 -3.04
CA LYS A 65 17.46 3.90 -4.37
C LYS A 65 16.13 3.28 -4.78
N LEU A 66 15.20 4.10 -5.25
CA LEU A 66 13.92 3.62 -5.78
C LEU A 66 14.07 3.19 -7.25
N LEU A 67 13.88 1.90 -7.53
CA LEU A 67 13.87 1.36 -8.89
C LEU A 67 12.54 1.56 -9.58
N VAL A 68 11.46 1.46 -8.81
CA VAL A 68 10.09 1.68 -9.27
C VAL A 68 9.40 2.58 -8.25
N HIS A 69 8.91 3.73 -8.70
CA HIS A 69 8.08 4.65 -7.91
C HIS A 69 7.40 5.64 -8.87
N PRO A 70 6.15 6.09 -8.63
CA PRO A 70 5.42 6.95 -9.57
C PRO A 70 6.15 8.27 -9.92
N SER A 71 6.88 8.84 -8.95
CA SER A 71 7.51 10.16 -9.12
C SER A 71 8.95 10.27 -8.61
N LEU A 72 9.53 9.20 -8.07
CA LEU A 72 10.85 9.23 -7.41
C LEU A 72 11.77 8.12 -7.94
N GLN A 73 11.47 7.58 -9.11
CA GLN A 73 12.31 6.57 -9.73
C GLN A 73 13.73 7.11 -9.97
N GLY A 74 14.73 6.33 -9.59
CA GLY A 74 16.14 6.69 -9.63
C GLY A 74 16.65 7.50 -8.43
N GLU A 75 15.75 8.04 -7.60
CA GLU A 75 16.09 8.88 -6.45
C GLU A 75 16.40 8.04 -5.20
N SER A 76 17.17 8.62 -4.29
CA SER A 76 17.47 8.03 -2.98
C SER A 76 16.38 8.38 -1.96
N LEU A 77 15.57 7.39 -1.58
CA LEU A 77 14.59 7.53 -0.50
C LEU A 77 15.27 7.85 0.83
N LYS A 78 16.47 7.32 1.07
CA LYS A 78 17.27 7.61 2.27
C LYS A 78 17.57 9.10 2.39
N GLU A 79 17.88 9.78 1.28
CA GLU A 79 18.17 11.21 1.27
C GLU A 79 16.90 12.07 1.31
N LYS A 80 15.85 11.66 0.60
CA LYS A 80 14.61 12.43 0.49
C LYS A 80 13.69 12.28 1.70
N ALA A 81 13.75 11.12 2.38
CA ALA A 81 12.85 10.75 3.47
C ALA A 81 13.46 9.65 4.36
N ALA A 82 14.54 9.98 5.07
CA ALA A 82 15.25 9.04 5.94
C ALA A 82 14.34 8.23 6.91
N PRO A 83 13.35 8.82 7.61
CA PRO A 83 12.48 8.04 8.50
C PRO A 83 11.65 6.97 7.78
N VAL A 84 11.26 7.24 6.53
CA VAL A 84 10.47 6.33 5.70
C VAL A 84 11.36 5.20 5.19
N TYR A 85 12.58 5.53 4.78
CA TYR A 85 13.61 4.56 4.43
C TYR A 85 13.92 3.62 5.62
N GLU A 86 14.13 4.17 6.82
CA GLU A 86 14.41 3.38 8.03
C GLU A 86 13.28 2.43 8.37
N ALA A 87 12.02 2.86 8.23
CA ALA A 87 10.86 2.00 8.42
C ALA A 87 10.80 0.86 7.37
N LEU A 88 11.06 1.18 6.09
CA LEU A 88 10.93 0.21 4.99
C LEU A 88 12.11 -0.77 4.89
N VAL A 89 13.32 -0.34 5.23
CA VAL A 89 14.50 -1.22 5.20
C VAL A 89 14.43 -2.32 6.27
N ALA A 90 13.57 -2.17 7.28
CA ALA A 90 13.27 -3.21 8.25
C ALA A 90 12.31 -4.31 7.72
N ALA A 91 11.87 -4.22 6.45
CA ALA A 91 10.98 -5.23 5.87
C ALA A 91 11.62 -6.63 5.87
N ASP A 92 10.82 -7.60 6.31
CA ASP A 92 11.18 -9.01 6.45
C ASP A 92 10.83 -9.82 5.17
N PRO A 93 11.56 -10.90 4.86
CA PRO A 93 11.19 -11.82 3.76
C PRO A 93 9.81 -12.47 3.90
N ALA A 94 9.26 -12.61 5.11
CA ALA A 94 7.88 -13.06 5.33
C ALA A 94 6.83 -12.01 4.92
N GLY A 95 7.25 -10.74 4.82
CA GLY A 95 6.39 -9.60 4.53
C GLY A 95 5.58 -9.15 5.75
N GLY A 96 5.24 -7.86 5.78
CA GLY A 96 4.50 -7.28 6.90
C GLY A 96 3.95 -5.90 6.62
N TRP A 97 2.99 -5.48 7.45
CA TRP A 97 2.44 -4.13 7.41
C TRP A 97 3.30 -3.17 8.23
N ILE A 98 3.77 -2.10 7.59
CA ILE A 98 4.63 -1.08 8.16
C ILE A 98 3.90 0.26 8.07
N GLN A 99 3.81 0.94 9.20
CA GLN A 99 3.22 2.28 9.27
C GLN A 99 4.29 3.34 9.39
N TYR A 100 4.14 4.42 8.62
CA TYR A 100 5.04 5.57 8.66
C TYR A 100 4.30 6.81 8.14
N GLU A 101 4.84 7.99 8.45
CA GLU A 101 4.31 9.24 7.89
C GLU A 101 4.94 9.52 6.52
N TRP A 102 4.10 9.80 5.53
CA TRP A 102 4.48 10.20 4.18
C TRP A 102 3.78 11.50 3.80
N LYS A 103 4.56 12.57 3.58
CA LYS A 103 4.05 13.91 3.22
C LYS A 103 2.93 14.40 4.16
N GLY A 104 3.11 14.23 5.48
CA GLY A 104 2.13 14.67 6.47
C GLY A 104 0.92 13.75 6.67
N LYS A 105 0.90 12.56 6.06
CA LYS A 105 -0.18 11.57 6.21
C LYS A 105 0.37 10.23 6.69
N MET A 106 -0.32 9.59 7.62
CA MET A 106 -0.01 8.21 7.99
C MET A 106 -0.30 7.29 6.80
N LYS A 107 0.71 6.55 6.38
CA LYS A 107 0.63 5.54 5.34
C LYS A 107 0.74 4.16 5.98
N ASN A 108 -0.03 3.20 5.48
CA ASN A 108 0.06 1.80 5.88
C ASN A 108 0.44 0.95 4.67
N THR A 109 1.67 0.44 4.67
CA THR A 109 2.29 -0.24 3.54
C THR A 109 2.56 -1.69 3.87
N TYR A 110 2.10 -2.61 3.03
CA TYR A 110 2.62 -3.97 3.05
C TYR A 110 3.94 -3.99 2.30
N ALA A 111 5.01 -4.41 2.96
CA ALA A 111 6.35 -4.48 2.39
C ALA A 111 6.96 -5.86 2.63
N LYS A 112 7.70 -6.36 1.64
CA LYS A 112 8.35 -7.65 1.67
C LYS A 112 9.69 -7.60 0.97
N ARG A 113 10.66 -8.34 1.51
CA ARG A 113 12.02 -8.43 0.98
C ARG A 113 12.14 -9.61 0.01
N THR A 114 12.78 -9.40 -1.14
CA THR A 114 13.15 -10.46 -2.09
C THR A 114 14.38 -11.22 -1.62
N LYS A 115 14.73 -12.33 -2.28
CA LYS A 115 15.97 -13.09 -1.98
C LYS A 115 17.24 -12.28 -2.22
N ASP A 116 17.17 -11.30 -3.13
CA ASP A 116 18.28 -10.43 -3.55
C ASP A 116 18.26 -9.07 -2.82
N ASN A 117 17.58 -8.99 -1.66
CA ASN A 117 17.49 -7.81 -0.79
C ASN A 117 16.80 -6.57 -1.39
N LEU A 118 16.00 -6.73 -2.45
CA LEU A 118 15.09 -5.67 -2.87
C LEU A 118 13.87 -5.64 -1.94
N ILE A 119 13.35 -4.45 -1.69
CA ILE A 119 12.14 -4.24 -0.88
C ILE A 119 11.02 -3.84 -1.84
N VAL A 120 10.00 -4.68 -1.91
CA VAL A 120 8.78 -4.41 -2.68
C VAL A 120 7.70 -3.97 -1.70
N GLY A 121 6.96 -2.90 -2.00
CA GLY A 121 5.84 -2.50 -1.16
C GLY A 121 4.73 -1.76 -1.88
N SER A 122 3.54 -1.77 -1.26
CA SER A 122 2.36 -1.02 -1.67
C SER A 122 1.50 -0.68 -0.45
N GLY A 123 0.89 0.50 -0.46
CA GLY A 123 0.18 1.02 0.72
C GLY A 123 -0.62 2.28 0.46
N TYR A 124 -1.57 2.55 1.36
CA TYR A 124 -2.53 3.65 1.31
C TYR A 124 -2.30 4.65 2.43
#